data_AF-A0A1I6P2E7-F1
#
_entry.id   AF-A0A1I6P2E7-F1
#
_cell.length_a   1.000
_cell.length_b   1.000
_cell.length_c   1.000
_cell.angle_alpha   90.00
_cell.angle_beta   90.00
_cell.angle_gamma   90.00
#
_symmetry.space_group_name_H-M   'P 1'
#
loop_
_entity.id
_entity.type
_entity.pdbx_description
1 polymer ?
#
loop_
_entity_poly.entity_id
_entity_poly.type
_entity_poly.pdbx_seq_one_letter_code
_entity_poly.pdbx_strand_id
1 'polypeptide(L)'
;MNRFRFDSKDSVKIVTAIIEGYREYIEHRLDRKAKMHISSAFAWTKGNFIESKIAEHSSDLKLSYKTAKAGLSWDYLQFSHKDSNILFLIKNAHYFNPDNFSYATLPTSTNRTGTKRTYLHELSQINNSVDFPDIAKINRVENTQQLSFFVSEQHANEDLQNLKKEYDEFHILTYEIDKALQISKIIHYLPNPQNNIAYEIEDLSRYIAGAELTDEERSIIAPEQEHDIIDPAAFDIGILDKENKASN
;
A
#
# COMPACT_ATOMS: atom_id res chain seq x y z
N MET A 1 10.89 -15.25 10.93
CA MET A 1 9.76 -14.49 10.35
C MET A 1 8.38 -14.95 10.83
N ASN A 2 8.16 -16.24 11.14
CA ASN A 2 6.85 -16.73 11.59
C ASN A 2 6.20 -16.00 12.79
N ARG A 3 6.99 -15.39 13.69
CA ARG A 3 6.47 -14.64 14.84
C ARG A 3 5.67 -13.39 14.47
N PHE A 4 5.86 -12.88 13.25
CA PHE A 4 5.24 -11.64 12.76
C PHE A 4 3.96 -11.89 11.96
N ARG A 5 3.49 -13.15 11.89
CA ARG A 5 2.24 -13.50 11.23
C ARG A 5 1.07 -13.06 12.08
N PHE A 6 0.00 -12.60 11.44
CA PHE A 6 -1.27 -12.43 12.12
C PHE A 6 -1.84 -13.79 12.54
N ASP A 7 -2.79 -13.77 13.49
CA ASP A 7 -3.54 -14.98 13.80
C ASP A 7 -4.26 -15.47 12.55
N SER A 8 -4.31 -16.79 12.38
CA SER A 8 -4.95 -17.41 11.21
C SER A 8 -6.39 -16.95 10.98
N LYS A 9 -7.16 -16.68 12.04
CA LYS A 9 -8.54 -16.18 11.94
C LYS A 9 -8.59 -14.76 11.42
N ASP A 10 -7.66 -13.92 11.86
CA ASP A 10 -7.56 -12.54 11.41
C ASP A 10 -7.10 -12.50 9.95
N SER A 11 -6.12 -13.32 9.58
CA SER A 11 -5.69 -13.47 8.18
C SER A 11 -6.84 -13.88 7.25
N VAL A 12 -7.66 -14.87 7.64
CA VAL A 12 -8.82 -15.30 6.84
C VAL A 12 -9.82 -14.16 6.67
N LYS A 13 -10.14 -13.45 7.76
CA LYS A 13 -11.09 -12.33 7.73
C LYS A 13 -10.57 -11.14 6.91
N ILE A 14 -9.29 -10.79 7.04
CA ILE A 14 -8.65 -9.75 6.23
C ILE A 14 -8.72 -10.10 4.75
N VAL A 15 -8.37 -11.34 4.38
CA VAL A 15 -8.47 -11.80 2.97
C VAL A 15 -9.91 -11.75 2.46
N THR A 16 -10.87 -12.20 3.28
CA THR A 16 -12.30 -12.15 2.95
C THR A 16 -12.75 -10.71 2.70
N ALA A 17 -12.40 -9.78 3.59
CA ALA A 17 -12.73 -8.37 3.47
C ALA A 17 -12.08 -7.71 2.24
N ILE A 18 -10.84 -8.08 1.89
CA ILE A 18 -10.18 -7.62 0.65
C ILE A 18 -11.00 -8.04 -0.59
N ILE A 19 -11.47 -9.29 -0.62
CA ILE A 19 -12.26 -9.84 -1.74
C ILE A 19 -13.63 -9.17 -1.80
N GLU A 20 -14.33 -9.07 -0.68
CA GLU A 20 -15.63 -8.40 -0.57
C GLU A 20 -15.54 -6.94 -1.04
N GLY A 21 -14.52 -6.20 -0.60
CA GLY A 21 -14.32 -4.81 -1.03
C GLY A 21 -14.05 -4.72 -2.53
N TYR A 22 -13.30 -5.66 -3.11
CA TYR A 22 -13.10 -5.68 -4.55
C TYR A 22 -14.36 -6.02 -5.35
N ARG A 23 -15.18 -6.94 -4.87
CA ARG A 23 -16.48 -7.28 -5.47
C ARG A 23 -17.44 -6.08 -5.41
N GLU A 24 -17.51 -5.39 -4.28
CA GLU A 24 -18.30 -4.16 -4.14
C GLU A 24 -17.82 -3.05 -5.09
N TYR A 25 -16.50 -2.86 -5.23
CA TYR A 25 -15.94 -1.95 -6.24
C TYR A 25 -16.43 -2.29 -7.65
N ILE A 26 -16.46 -3.58 -8.02
CA ILE A 26 -16.94 -4.03 -9.33
C ILE A 26 -18.43 -3.70 -9.50
N GLU A 27 -19.27 -4.00 -8.52
CA GLU A 27 -20.70 -3.67 -8.55
C GLU A 27 -20.92 -2.17 -8.78
N HIS A 28 -20.15 -1.33 -8.09
CA HIS A 28 -20.20 0.11 -8.30
C HIS A 28 -19.66 0.52 -9.68
N ARG A 29 -18.64 -0.14 -10.22
CA ARG A 29 -18.17 0.10 -11.61
C ARG A 29 -19.27 -0.22 -12.63
N LEU A 30 -20.00 -1.32 -12.44
CA LEU A 30 -21.16 -1.69 -13.27
C LEU A 30 -22.20 -0.55 -13.24
N ASP A 31 -22.58 -0.12 -12.03
CA ASP A 31 -23.58 0.92 -11.82
C ASP A 31 -23.19 2.26 -12.46
N ARG A 32 -21.94 2.71 -12.25
CA ARG A 32 -21.46 3.98 -12.80
C ARG A 32 -21.32 3.94 -14.31
N LYS A 33 -20.89 2.82 -14.91
CA LYS A 33 -20.83 2.67 -16.36
C LYS A 33 -22.22 2.73 -16.99
N ALA A 34 -23.24 2.16 -16.34
CA ALA A 34 -24.62 2.19 -16.83
C ALA A 34 -25.28 3.57 -16.70
N LYS A 35 -24.94 4.35 -15.66
CA LYS A 35 -25.65 5.60 -15.31
C LYS A 35 -24.93 6.89 -15.71
N MET A 36 -23.66 6.84 -16.08
CA MET A 36 -22.85 8.03 -16.37
C MET A 36 -22.26 7.97 -17.77
N HIS A 37 -22.25 9.11 -18.46
CA HIS A 37 -21.59 9.25 -19.76
C HIS A 37 -20.07 9.11 -19.67
N ILE A 38 -19.47 9.50 -18.54
CA ILE A 38 -18.04 9.38 -18.25
C ILE A 38 -17.90 8.87 -16.82
N SER A 39 -17.29 7.69 -16.65
CA SER A 39 -17.06 7.06 -15.34
C SER A 39 -15.61 6.61 -15.13
N SER A 40 -14.69 6.97 -16.03
CA SER A 40 -13.29 6.51 -16.02
C SER A 40 -12.56 6.83 -14.70
N ALA A 41 -12.80 8.02 -14.12
CA ALA A 41 -12.20 8.41 -12.83
C ALA A 41 -12.55 7.47 -11.66
N PHE A 42 -13.65 6.71 -11.76
CA PHE A 42 -14.03 5.75 -10.73
C PHE A 42 -13.11 4.52 -10.70
N ALA A 43 -12.31 4.27 -11.75
CA ALA A 43 -11.35 3.16 -11.75
C ALA A 43 -10.30 3.26 -10.62
N TRP A 44 -10.08 4.47 -10.12
CA TRP A 44 -9.11 4.81 -9.08
C TRP A 44 -9.61 4.59 -7.66
N THR A 45 -10.89 4.29 -7.45
CA THR A 45 -11.47 4.14 -6.10
C THR A 45 -11.32 2.72 -5.54
N LYS A 46 -10.74 1.79 -6.31
CA LYS A 46 -10.58 0.37 -5.95
C LYS A 46 -9.99 0.16 -4.55
N GLY A 47 -8.89 0.86 -4.24
CA GLY A 47 -8.24 0.79 -2.93
C GLY A 47 -9.18 1.20 -1.80
N ASN A 48 -9.97 2.26 -2.02
CA ASN A 48 -10.88 2.81 -1.02
C ASN A 48 -11.97 1.81 -0.64
N PHE A 49 -12.49 1.04 -1.60
CA PHE A 49 -13.46 -0.03 -1.32
C PHE A 49 -12.87 -1.16 -0.49
N ILE A 50 -11.64 -1.59 -0.82
CA ILE A 50 -10.92 -2.62 -0.07
C ILE A 50 -10.67 -2.15 1.37
N GLU A 51 -10.14 -0.94 1.54
CA GLU A 51 -9.88 -0.36 2.86
C GLU A 51 -11.17 -0.17 3.67
N SER A 52 -12.24 0.31 3.02
CA SER A 52 -13.54 0.52 3.66
C SER A 52 -14.15 -0.79 4.14
N LYS A 53 -14.06 -1.87 3.34
CA LYS A 53 -14.56 -3.18 3.77
C LYS A 53 -13.82 -3.71 4.99
N ILE A 54 -12.51 -3.50 5.06
CA ILE A 54 -11.71 -3.94 6.21
C ILE A 54 -12.02 -3.11 7.46
N ALA A 55 -12.29 -1.81 7.28
CA ALA A 55 -12.76 -0.94 8.34
C ALA A 55 -14.13 -1.38 8.88
N GLU A 56 -15.05 -1.85 8.03
CA GLU A 56 -16.34 -2.43 8.46
C GLU A 56 -16.14 -3.68 9.33
N HIS A 57 -15.16 -4.51 8.99
CA HIS A 57 -14.78 -5.70 9.77
C HIS A 57 -13.88 -5.40 10.98
N SER A 58 -13.58 -4.13 11.28
CA SER A 58 -12.61 -3.75 12.32
C SER A 58 -12.98 -4.22 13.73
N SER A 59 -14.28 -4.25 14.06
CA SER A 59 -14.74 -4.73 15.38
C SER A 59 -14.45 -6.22 15.57
N ASP A 60 -14.61 -7.00 14.50
CA ASP A 60 -14.43 -8.44 14.48
C ASP A 60 -12.96 -8.88 14.41
N LEU A 61 -12.09 -7.97 13.94
CA LEU A 61 -10.65 -8.14 13.77
C LEU A 61 -9.83 -7.45 14.89
N LYS A 62 -10.49 -6.88 15.90
CA LYS A 62 -9.86 -6.05 16.94
C LYS A 62 -8.97 -4.94 16.38
N LEU A 63 -9.37 -4.40 15.23
CA LEU A 63 -8.67 -3.30 14.59
C LEU A 63 -9.26 -1.96 15.04
N SER A 64 -8.40 -0.96 15.08
CA SER A 64 -8.75 0.44 14.90
C SER A 64 -8.20 0.90 13.56
N TYR A 65 -8.74 1.99 13.04
CA TYR A 65 -8.19 2.62 11.84
C TYR A 65 -8.24 4.13 11.97
N LYS A 66 -7.34 4.80 11.26
CA LYS A 66 -7.33 6.25 11.12
C LYS A 66 -7.09 6.63 9.66
N THR A 67 -7.73 7.71 9.23
CA THR A 67 -7.48 8.28 7.91
C THR A 67 -6.15 9.03 7.92
N ALA A 68 -5.32 8.78 6.91
CA ALA A 68 -4.09 9.50 6.64
C ALA A 68 -4.07 9.94 5.18
N LYS A 69 -3.17 10.87 4.83
CA LYS A 69 -3.03 11.39 3.47
C LYS A 69 -1.79 10.82 2.79
N ALA A 70 -1.96 10.30 1.59
CA ALA A 70 -0.93 10.00 0.60
C ALA A 70 -0.93 11.13 -0.45
N GLY A 71 0.04 12.03 -0.34
CA GLY A 71 0.17 13.20 -1.18
C GLY A 71 -0.79 14.32 -0.75
N LEU A 72 -1.16 15.18 -1.71
CA LEU A 72 -2.05 16.32 -1.44
C LEU A 72 -3.54 15.93 -1.47
N SER A 73 -3.89 14.81 -2.10
CA SER A 73 -5.28 14.54 -2.50
C SER A 73 -5.77 13.12 -2.24
N TRP A 74 -4.92 12.16 -1.88
CA TRP A 74 -5.37 10.78 -1.67
C TRP A 74 -5.46 10.46 -0.18
N ASP A 75 -6.63 10.07 0.28
CA ASP A 75 -6.82 9.55 1.63
C ASP A 75 -6.64 8.03 1.62
N TYR A 76 -6.03 7.49 2.66
CA TYR A 76 -5.89 6.05 2.89
C TYR A 76 -6.14 5.72 4.35
N LEU A 77 -6.46 4.46 4.63
CA LEU A 77 -6.62 3.98 6.00
C LEU A 77 -5.33 3.35 6.54
N GLN A 78 -4.92 3.79 7.73
CA GLN A 78 -3.93 3.11 8.54
C GLN A 78 -4.64 2.25 9.56
N PHE A 79 -4.37 0.95 9.57
CA PHE A 79 -4.97 0.02 10.51
C PHE A 79 -4.02 -0.28 11.65
N SER A 80 -4.56 -0.32 12.86
CA SER A 80 -3.82 -0.72 14.05
C SER A 80 -4.51 -1.86 14.77
N HIS A 81 -3.74 -2.85 15.21
CA HIS A 81 -4.25 -3.93 16.03
C HIS A 81 -4.25 -3.49 17.51
N LYS A 82 -5.43 -3.48 18.14
CA LYS A 82 -5.64 -2.88 19.48
C LYS A 82 -4.79 -3.49 20.59
N ASP A 83 -4.45 -4.77 20.46
CA ASP A 83 -3.80 -5.54 21.53
C ASP A 83 -2.28 -5.72 21.32
N SER A 84 -1.75 -5.41 20.13
CA SER A 84 -0.37 -5.81 19.77
C SER A 84 0.50 -4.69 19.22
N ASN A 85 0.07 -3.42 19.30
CA ASN A 85 0.83 -2.26 18.82
C ASN A 85 1.37 -2.46 17.38
N ILE A 86 0.60 -3.15 16.54
CA ILE A 86 0.93 -3.37 15.13
C ILE A 86 0.21 -2.32 14.31
N LEU A 87 0.95 -1.63 13.44
CA LEU A 87 0.44 -0.78 12.38
C LEU A 87 0.54 -1.53 11.04
N PHE A 88 -0.50 -1.49 10.21
CA PHE A 88 -0.39 -2.01 8.85
C PHE A 88 -1.20 -1.23 7.83
N LEU A 89 -0.76 -1.35 6.57
CA LEU A 89 -1.42 -0.77 5.39
C LEU A 89 -1.72 -1.83 4.35
N ILE A 90 -2.57 -1.45 3.41
CA ILE A 90 -2.93 -2.30 2.27
C ILE A 90 -2.59 -1.55 1.00
N LYS A 91 -1.89 -2.22 0.07
CA LYS A 91 -1.52 -1.64 -1.22
C LYS A 91 -1.78 -2.60 -2.36
N ASN A 92 -1.96 -2.05 -3.56
CA ASN A 92 -1.91 -2.85 -4.77
C ASN A 92 -0.46 -3.26 -5.05
N ALA A 93 -0.21 -4.55 -5.27
CA ALA A 93 1.11 -5.10 -5.59
C ALA A 93 1.71 -4.47 -6.86
N HIS A 94 0.87 -4.00 -7.80
CA HIS A 94 1.34 -3.32 -9.01
C HIS A 94 2.13 -2.03 -8.71
N TYR A 95 1.90 -1.39 -7.56
CA TYR A 95 2.58 -0.17 -7.13
C TYR A 95 3.50 -0.39 -5.93
N PHE A 96 3.93 -1.63 -5.69
CA PHE A 96 4.77 -1.98 -4.55
C PHE A 96 5.98 -2.80 -5.00
N ASN A 97 7.19 -2.30 -4.73
CA ASN A 97 8.42 -3.01 -5.00
C ASN A 97 9.00 -3.56 -3.68
N PRO A 98 8.92 -4.87 -3.40
CA PRO A 98 9.44 -5.43 -2.15
C PRO A 98 10.97 -5.30 -2.03
N ASP A 99 11.72 -5.30 -3.13
CA ASP A 99 13.18 -5.14 -3.08
C ASP A 99 13.60 -3.67 -2.86
N ASN A 100 12.64 -2.75 -2.97
CA ASN A 100 12.92 -1.32 -2.92
C ASN A 100 11.72 -0.49 -2.45
N PHE A 101 11.10 -0.88 -1.33
CA PHE A 101 9.75 -0.43 -0.96
C PHE A 101 9.62 1.08 -0.73
N SER A 102 10.74 1.76 -0.44
CA SER A 102 10.73 3.19 -0.16
C SER A 102 11.06 4.11 -1.34
N TYR A 103 11.41 3.61 -2.54
CA TYR A 103 11.80 4.53 -3.62
C TYR A 103 10.60 5.08 -4.37
N ALA A 104 10.57 6.41 -4.50
CA ALA A 104 9.76 7.10 -5.49
C ALA A 104 10.62 7.68 -6.62
N THR A 105 10.16 7.55 -7.85
CA THR A 105 10.79 8.00 -9.09
C THR A 105 10.04 9.22 -9.65
N LEU A 106 10.73 10.34 -9.81
CA LEU A 106 10.16 11.56 -10.40
C LEU A 106 10.10 11.51 -11.94
N PRO A 107 9.21 12.30 -12.57
CA PRO A 107 9.06 12.39 -14.02
C PRO A 107 10.15 13.25 -14.72
N THR A 108 11.30 13.48 -14.08
CA THR A 108 12.41 14.23 -14.73
C THR A 108 13.77 13.67 -14.33
N SER A 109 14.56 13.30 -15.35
CA SER A 109 15.95 12.81 -15.27
C SER A 109 16.93 13.90 -14.83
N THR A 110 16.67 14.58 -13.72
CA THR A 110 17.65 15.46 -13.09
C THR A 110 18.37 14.66 -12.01
N ASN A 111 19.66 14.42 -12.24
CA ASN A 111 20.59 13.73 -11.34
C ASN A 111 20.69 14.48 -10.00
N ARG A 112 19.71 14.30 -9.11
CA ARG A 112 19.83 14.65 -7.69
C ARG A 112 20.06 13.37 -6.91
N THR A 113 21.29 13.19 -6.47
CA THR A 113 21.78 12.09 -5.62
C THR A 113 21.29 12.22 -4.18
N GLY A 114 19.97 12.36 -3.98
CA GLY A 114 19.35 12.40 -2.67
C GLY A 114 18.42 11.21 -2.49
N THR A 115 18.60 10.43 -1.42
CA THR A 115 17.66 9.42 -0.96
C THR A 115 16.37 10.10 -0.53
N LYS A 116 15.41 10.25 -1.44
CA LYS A 116 14.12 10.88 -1.12
C LYS A 116 13.30 9.91 -0.28
N ARG A 117 13.14 10.25 1.00
CA ARG A 117 12.37 9.51 1.99
C ARG A 117 10.89 9.50 1.60
N THR A 118 10.27 8.33 1.52
CA THR A 118 8.82 8.20 1.30
C THR A 118 8.04 8.06 2.59
N TYR A 119 6.71 8.16 2.58
CA TYR A 119 5.95 7.85 3.81
C TYR A 119 6.15 6.39 4.22
N LEU A 120 6.29 5.46 3.26
CA LEU A 120 6.63 4.06 3.56
C LEU A 120 8.01 3.94 4.22
N HIS A 121 8.99 4.72 3.77
CA HIS A 121 10.28 4.83 4.47
C HIS A 121 10.08 5.27 5.91
N GLU A 122 9.33 6.35 6.15
CA GLU A 122 9.13 6.89 7.50
C GLU A 122 8.40 5.89 8.40
N LEU A 123 7.30 5.28 7.92
CA LEU A 123 6.58 4.26 8.69
C LEU A 123 7.45 3.02 8.96
N SER A 124 8.31 2.62 8.02
CA SER A 124 9.24 1.50 8.24
C SER A 124 10.21 1.72 9.40
N GLN A 125 10.45 2.98 9.80
CA GLN A 125 11.29 3.29 10.96
C GLN A 125 10.68 2.82 12.29
N ILE A 126 9.40 2.42 12.32
CA ILE A 126 8.78 1.71 13.45
C ILE A 126 9.52 0.38 13.68
N ASN A 127 9.93 -0.31 12.61
CA ASN A 127 10.62 -1.61 12.68
C ASN A 127 12.11 -1.53 13.06
N ASN A 128 12.61 -0.39 13.55
CA ASN A 128 14.03 -0.25 13.90
C ASN A 128 14.49 -1.18 15.04
N SER A 129 13.57 -1.57 15.93
CA SER A 129 13.80 -2.51 17.02
C SER A 129 13.65 -3.99 16.59
N VAL A 130 13.18 -4.24 15.36
CA VAL A 130 12.97 -5.57 14.84
C VAL A 130 14.29 -6.19 14.40
N ASP A 131 14.54 -7.41 14.88
CA ASP A 131 15.67 -8.24 14.45
C ASP A 131 15.38 -8.90 13.09
N PHE A 132 16.07 -8.43 12.05
CA PHE A 132 16.00 -8.93 10.69
C PHE A 132 17.20 -9.82 10.37
N PRO A 133 17.04 -10.85 9.51
CA PRO A 133 18.14 -11.69 9.09
C PRO A 133 19.15 -10.86 8.28
N ASP A 134 20.43 -11.04 8.60
CA ASP A 134 21.55 -10.48 7.83
C ASP A 134 21.58 -11.10 6.43
N ILE A 135 21.08 -10.35 5.44
CA ILE A 135 21.18 -10.72 4.03
C ILE A 135 21.97 -9.63 3.33
N ALA A 136 23.07 -10.02 2.69
CA ALA A 136 23.88 -9.14 1.86
C ALA A 136 23.02 -8.59 0.70
N LYS A 137 23.07 -7.27 0.49
CA LYS A 137 22.35 -6.57 -0.59
C LYS A 137 22.61 -7.26 -1.94
N ILE A 138 21.57 -7.80 -2.55
CA ILE A 138 21.56 -8.08 -3.99
C ILE A 138 21.09 -6.79 -4.65
N ASN A 139 22.03 -5.97 -5.11
CA ASN A 139 21.71 -4.76 -5.88
C ASN A 139 21.11 -5.17 -7.24
N ARG A 140 19.80 -5.35 -7.31
CA ARG A 140 19.06 -5.35 -8.57
C ARG A 140 18.36 -4.01 -8.71
N VAL A 141 18.97 -3.13 -9.50
CA VAL A 141 18.32 -1.89 -9.92
C VAL A 141 17.42 -2.26 -11.09
N GLU A 142 16.15 -2.58 -10.80
CA GLU A 142 15.10 -2.52 -11.80
C GLU A 142 14.43 -1.14 -11.75
N ASN A 143 14.27 -0.53 -12.92
CA ASN A 143 13.64 0.78 -13.07
C ASN A 143 12.13 0.66 -12.85
N THR A 144 11.68 0.68 -11.59
CA THR A 144 10.27 0.89 -11.25
C THR A 144 9.98 2.39 -11.23
N GLN A 145 8.92 2.83 -11.94
CA GLN A 145 8.47 4.22 -11.97
C GLN A 145 7.28 4.39 -11.00
N GLN A 146 7.47 5.13 -9.91
CA GLN A 146 6.42 5.48 -8.96
C GLN A 146 6.51 6.98 -8.64
N LEU A 147 5.54 7.78 -9.09
CA LEU A 147 5.59 9.24 -8.93
C LEU A 147 5.46 9.65 -7.46
N SER A 148 6.13 10.72 -7.00
CA SER A 148 5.98 11.24 -5.63
C SER A 148 5.50 12.68 -5.54
N PHE A 149 4.62 12.97 -4.58
CA PHE A 149 4.28 14.32 -4.14
C PHE A 149 5.07 14.73 -2.89
N PHE A 150 5.55 15.98 -2.84
CA PHE A 150 6.44 16.44 -1.77
C PHE A 150 5.73 17.17 -0.62
N VAL A 151 6.05 16.80 0.63
CA VAL A 151 5.59 17.49 1.87
C VAL A 151 6.79 18.02 2.68
N SER A 152 6.57 19.04 3.51
CA SER A 152 7.60 19.66 4.37
C SER A 152 7.94 18.81 5.62
N GLU A 153 9.23 18.72 5.97
CA GLU A 153 9.75 17.88 7.06
C GLU A 153 9.14 18.15 8.45
N GLN A 154 8.71 19.38 8.74
CA GLN A 154 8.31 19.78 10.10
C GLN A 154 7.04 19.06 10.57
N HIS A 155 6.03 18.90 9.71
CA HIS A 155 4.80 18.19 10.06
C HIS A 155 4.98 16.67 10.06
N ALA A 156 5.83 16.14 9.17
CA ALA A 156 6.09 14.70 9.09
C ALA A 156 6.83 14.15 10.33
N ASN A 157 7.70 14.95 10.95
CA ASN A 157 8.52 14.50 12.08
C ASN A 157 7.75 14.33 13.39
N GLU A 158 6.81 15.21 13.74
CA GLU A 158 6.08 15.12 15.02
C GLU A 158 5.12 13.93 15.05
N ASP A 159 4.36 13.73 13.96
CA ASP A 159 3.44 12.60 13.82
C ASP A 159 4.18 11.25 13.81
N LEU A 160 5.34 11.19 13.15
CA LEU A 160 6.15 9.98 13.12
C LEU A 160 6.74 9.63 14.49
N GLN A 161 7.19 10.62 15.25
CA GLN A 161 7.74 10.36 16.59
C GLN A 161 6.68 9.86 17.56
N ASN A 162 5.41 10.25 17.37
CA ASN A 162 4.30 9.70 18.13
C ASN A 162 3.98 8.27 17.69
N LEU A 163 3.94 8.01 16.38
CA LEU A 163 3.76 6.66 15.82
C LEU A 163 4.82 5.67 16.33
N LYS A 164 6.10 6.07 16.35
CA LYS A 164 7.22 5.24 16.85
C LYS A 164 7.14 4.90 18.34
N LYS A 165 6.34 5.65 19.12
CA LYS A 165 6.11 5.37 20.55
C LYS A 165 4.88 4.50 20.78
N GLU A 166 3.94 4.52 19.84
CA GLU A 166 2.66 3.82 19.93
C GLU A 166 2.72 2.43 19.31
N TYR A 167 3.54 2.25 18.27
CA TYR A 167 3.64 1.02 17.50
C TYR A 167 5.02 0.40 17.59
N ASP A 168 5.04 -0.93 17.72
CA ASP A 168 6.26 -1.75 17.78
C ASP A 168 6.60 -2.35 16.41
N GLU A 169 5.58 -2.58 15.57
CA GLU A 169 5.73 -3.23 14.26
C GLU A 169 4.89 -2.51 13.21
N PHE A 170 5.45 -2.37 12.01
CA PHE A 170 4.82 -1.83 10.82
C PHE A 170 4.83 -2.85 9.70
N HIS A 171 3.65 -3.22 9.19
CA HIS A 171 3.49 -4.25 8.16
C HIS A 171 2.80 -3.68 6.91
N ILE A 172 2.95 -4.38 5.79
CA ILE A 172 2.29 -4.04 4.54
C ILE A 172 1.63 -5.30 4.00
N LEU A 173 0.33 -5.26 3.73
CA LEU A 173 -0.34 -6.28 2.93
C LEU A 173 -0.48 -5.77 1.51
N THR A 174 -0.18 -6.63 0.54
CA THR A 174 -0.42 -6.32 -0.86
C THR A 174 -1.44 -7.26 -1.46
N TYR A 175 -2.31 -6.76 -2.33
CA TYR A 175 -3.17 -7.57 -3.20
C TYR A 175 -2.74 -7.42 -4.67
N GLU A 176 -2.74 -8.51 -5.42
CA GLU A 176 -2.42 -8.55 -6.84
C GLU A 176 -3.66 -8.90 -7.65
N ILE A 177 -3.84 -8.20 -8.77
CA ILE A 177 -4.89 -8.48 -9.75
C ILE A 177 -4.24 -9.14 -10.96
N ASP A 178 -4.72 -10.33 -11.33
CA ASP A 178 -4.17 -11.07 -12.47
C ASP A 178 -4.70 -10.57 -13.83
N LYS A 179 -4.36 -11.31 -14.88
CA LYS A 179 -4.83 -11.05 -16.26
C LYS A 179 -6.33 -11.29 -16.45
N ALA A 180 -6.96 -12.11 -15.62
CA ALA A 180 -8.41 -12.30 -15.57
C ALA A 180 -9.11 -11.20 -14.74
N LEU A 181 -8.35 -10.20 -14.29
CA LEU A 181 -8.80 -9.04 -13.54
C LEU A 181 -9.42 -9.42 -12.18
N GLN A 182 -8.96 -10.52 -11.59
CA GLN A 182 -9.38 -10.97 -10.26
C GLN A 182 -8.23 -10.93 -9.26
N ILE A 183 -8.56 -10.89 -7.96
CA ILE A 183 -7.55 -10.98 -6.91
C ILE A 183 -6.95 -12.37 -6.93
N SER A 184 -5.66 -12.46 -7.24
CA SER A 184 -4.94 -13.72 -7.42
C SER A 184 -3.92 -13.99 -6.31
N LYS A 185 -3.40 -12.93 -5.70
CA LYS A 185 -2.34 -13.04 -4.69
C LYS A 185 -2.53 -12.02 -3.58
N ILE A 186 -2.34 -12.45 -2.33
CA ILE A 186 -2.29 -11.55 -1.16
C ILE A 186 -1.08 -11.91 -0.33
N ILE A 187 -0.14 -10.96 -0.18
CA ILE A 187 1.13 -11.17 0.52
C ILE A 187 1.28 -10.22 1.69
N HIS A 188 1.75 -10.74 2.81
CA HIS A 188 2.08 -10.00 4.01
C HIS A 188 3.58 -9.76 4.09
N TYR A 189 3.98 -8.49 4.19
CA TYR A 189 5.37 -8.07 4.26
C TYR A 189 5.70 -7.32 5.56
N LEU A 190 6.98 -7.39 5.93
CA LEU A 190 7.60 -6.60 6.99
C LEU A 190 8.78 -5.78 6.40
N PRO A 191 8.62 -4.47 6.18
CA PRO A 191 9.66 -3.59 5.65
C PRO A 191 10.83 -3.41 6.63
N ASN A 192 12.05 -3.61 6.13
CA ASN A 192 13.28 -3.35 6.87
C ASN A 192 13.85 -1.95 6.52
N PRO A 193 13.86 -1.00 7.48
CA PRO A 193 14.34 0.36 7.24
C PRO A 193 15.83 0.46 6.92
N GLN A 194 16.65 -0.56 7.22
CA GLN A 194 18.11 -0.52 7.07
C GLN A 194 18.58 -0.89 5.66
N ASN A 195 17.89 -1.83 5.01
CA ASN A 195 18.30 -2.34 3.69
C ASN A 195 17.29 -2.07 2.59
N ASN A 196 16.13 -1.52 2.93
CA ASN A 196 15.04 -1.18 2.03
C ASN A 196 14.31 -2.36 1.37
N ILE A 197 14.42 -3.54 1.98
CA ILE A 197 13.73 -4.75 1.53
C ILE A 197 12.52 -4.98 2.43
N ALA A 198 11.37 -5.28 1.81
CA ALA A 198 10.17 -5.75 2.48
C ALA A 198 10.17 -7.28 2.49
N TYR A 199 10.39 -7.85 3.68
CA TYR A 199 10.51 -9.28 3.87
C TYR A 199 9.14 -9.94 3.84
N GLU A 200 8.95 -10.94 2.99
CA GLU A 200 7.74 -11.75 2.99
C GLU A 200 7.60 -12.51 4.31
N ILE A 201 6.48 -12.31 5.00
CA ILE A 201 6.12 -12.96 6.26
C ILE A 201 5.24 -14.17 5.99
N GLU A 202 4.25 -14.00 5.11
CA GLU A 202 3.30 -15.04 4.75
C GLU A 202 2.62 -14.77 3.40
N ASP A 203 2.45 -15.84 2.63
CA ASP A 203 1.52 -15.90 1.51
C ASP A 203 0.10 -16.28 2.01
N LEU A 204 -0.81 -15.33 1.92
CA LEU A 204 -2.21 -15.44 2.34
C LEU A 204 -3.13 -15.88 1.20
N SER A 205 -2.60 -16.09 0.00
CA SER A 205 -3.38 -16.42 -1.21
C SER A 205 -4.16 -17.73 -1.07
N ARG A 206 -3.73 -18.62 -0.17
CA ARG A 206 -4.45 -19.85 0.18
C ARG A 206 -5.86 -19.61 0.77
N TYR A 207 -6.13 -18.42 1.28
CA TYR A 207 -7.43 -18.04 1.83
C TYR A 207 -8.33 -17.35 0.80
N ILE A 208 -7.85 -17.14 -0.44
CA ILE A 208 -8.65 -16.52 -1.48
C ILE A 208 -9.75 -17.49 -1.90
N ALA A 209 -11.00 -17.05 -1.74
CA ALA A 209 -12.19 -17.76 -2.19
C ALA A 209 -13.22 -16.74 -2.68
N GLY A 210 -13.89 -17.03 -3.81
CA GLY A 210 -14.92 -16.14 -4.36
C GLY A 210 -14.41 -14.89 -5.08
N ALA A 211 -13.12 -14.82 -5.42
CA ALA A 211 -12.55 -13.72 -6.21
C ALA A 211 -12.89 -13.79 -7.71
N GLU A 212 -13.43 -14.94 -8.16
CA GLU A 212 -13.75 -15.19 -9.56
C GLU A 212 -14.74 -14.15 -10.12
N LEU A 213 -14.46 -13.69 -11.32
CA LEU A 213 -15.32 -12.75 -12.05
C LEU A 213 -16.05 -13.43 -13.20
N THR A 214 -17.21 -12.89 -13.54
CA THR A 214 -17.94 -13.21 -14.78
C THR A 214 -17.36 -12.44 -15.96
N ASP A 215 -17.68 -12.86 -17.19
CA ASP A 215 -17.24 -12.16 -18.40
C ASP A 215 -17.82 -10.74 -18.51
N GLU A 216 -19.05 -10.55 -18.03
CA GLU A 216 -19.70 -9.25 -17.96
C GLU A 216 -18.92 -8.32 -17.03
N GLU A 217 -18.63 -8.76 -15.81
CA GLU A 217 -17.83 -8.02 -14.83
C GLU A 217 -16.46 -7.65 -15.42
N ARG A 218 -15.74 -8.61 -16.01
CA ARG A 218 -14.42 -8.41 -16.64
C ARG A 218 -14.45 -7.33 -17.73
N SER A 219 -15.46 -7.36 -18.59
CA SER A 219 -15.58 -6.42 -19.72
C SER A 219 -15.70 -4.94 -19.28
N ILE A 220 -16.10 -4.70 -18.03
CA ILE A 220 -16.39 -3.38 -17.50
C ILE A 220 -15.19 -2.80 -16.74
N ILE A 221 -14.37 -3.66 -16.17
CA ILE A 221 -13.11 -3.29 -15.51
C ILE A 221 -11.90 -3.34 -16.44
N ALA A 222 -12.00 -4.04 -17.58
CA ALA A 222 -10.99 -3.99 -18.62
C ALA A 222 -10.76 -2.52 -19.02
N PRO A 223 -9.50 -2.05 -19.04
CA PRO A 223 -9.20 -0.70 -19.45
C PRO A 223 -9.67 -0.53 -20.90
N GLU A 224 -10.68 0.31 -21.11
CA GLU A 224 -10.88 0.92 -22.43
C GLU A 224 -9.54 1.61 -22.74
N GLN A 225 -8.97 1.32 -23.91
CA GLN A 225 -7.62 1.68 -24.32
C GLN A 225 -7.35 3.20 -24.21
N GLU A 226 -7.02 3.70 -23.03
CA GLU A 226 -6.46 5.04 -22.81
C GLU A 226 -5.12 4.85 -22.12
N HIS A 227 -4.08 4.75 -22.95
CA HIS A 227 -2.72 4.34 -22.59
C HIS A 227 -1.91 5.34 -21.74
N ASP A 228 -2.50 6.44 -21.25
CA ASP A 228 -1.74 7.53 -20.59
C ASP A 228 -2.30 7.97 -19.22
N ILE A 229 -3.25 7.25 -18.62
CA ILE A 229 -3.79 7.66 -17.31
C ILE A 229 -3.05 6.95 -16.17
N ILE A 230 -2.28 7.73 -15.41
CA ILE A 230 -1.53 7.26 -14.25
C ILE A 230 -2.47 7.16 -13.04
N ASP A 231 -2.47 6.01 -12.37
CA ASP A 231 -3.25 5.77 -11.16
C ASP A 231 -2.82 6.72 -10.03
N PRO A 232 -3.73 7.51 -9.43
CA PRO A 232 -3.46 8.27 -8.22
C PRO A 232 -2.88 7.44 -7.07
N ALA A 233 -3.25 6.16 -6.95
CA ALA A 233 -2.70 5.24 -5.96
C ALA A 233 -1.25 4.80 -6.27
N ALA A 234 -0.76 5.04 -7.49
CA ALA A 234 0.65 4.90 -7.84
C ALA A 234 1.50 6.06 -7.32
N PHE A 235 0.89 7.15 -6.84
CA PHE A 235 1.67 8.26 -6.30
C PHE A 235 2.06 7.97 -4.85
N ASP A 236 3.37 7.96 -4.56
CA ASP A 236 3.90 7.96 -3.20
C ASP A 236 4.00 9.39 -2.64
N ILE A 237 4.18 9.55 -1.33
CA ILE A 237 4.65 10.83 -0.78
C ILE A 237 6.16 10.79 -0.78
N GLY A 238 6.81 11.74 -1.43
CA GLY A 238 8.19 12.07 -1.16
C GLY A 238 8.25 13.11 -0.04
N ILE A 239 9.26 13.06 0.81
CA ILE A 239 9.56 14.14 1.74
C ILE A 239 10.77 14.89 1.16
N LEU A 240 10.66 16.22 1.06
CA LEU A 240 11.80 17.03 0.65
C LEU A 240 12.69 17.25 1.87
N ASP A 241 13.86 16.64 1.85
CA ASP A 241 14.93 17.03 2.76
C ASP A 241 15.24 18.52 2.54
N LYS A 242 15.29 19.32 3.61
CA LYS A 242 15.89 20.65 3.52
C LYS A 242 17.38 20.45 3.28
N GLU A 243 17.80 20.37 2.02
CA GLU A 243 19.24 20.42 1.72
C GLU A 243 19.83 21.68 2.34
N ASN A 244 20.87 21.44 3.14
CA ASN A 244 21.73 22.43 3.78
C ASN A 244 22.03 23.58 2.81
N LYS A 245 21.50 24.77 3.10
CA LYS A 245 22.13 26.03 2.70
C LYS A 245 23.44 26.16 3.47
N ALA A 246 24.46 25.46 3.02
CA ALA A 246 25.85 25.73 3.35
C ALA A 246 26.73 25.18 2.23
N SER A 247 26.84 25.94 1.16
CA SER A 247 28.03 25.92 0.32
C SER A 247 28.40 27.39 0.13
N ASN A 248 29.51 27.75 0.77
CA ASN A 248 30.18 29.05 0.68
C ASN A 248 30.50 29.44 -0.76
#